data_AF-R9IEF0-F1
#
_entry.id   AF-R9IEF0-F1
#
_cell.length_a   1.000
_cell.length_b   1.000
_cell.length_c   1.000
_cell.angle_alpha   90.00
_cell.angle_beta   90.00
_cell.angle_gamma   90.00
#
_symmetry.space_group_name_H-M   'P 1'
#
loop_
_entity.id
_entity.type
_entity.pdbx_description
1 polymer ?
#
loop_
_entity_poly.entity_id
_entity_poly.type
_entity_poly.pdbx_seq_one_letter_code
_entity_poly.pdbx_strand_id
1 'polypeptide(L)'
;MGNSTDIRADRIKSCASCGKCSKSCPAHINISEALGIYAEYLSGDACTLEKLDGMESSGKPVDCIECGACTAHCPDSLDVKELMRELAMMQSCGRLMKFPYNGNREDVR
;
A
#
# COMPACT_ATOMS: atom_id res chain seq x y z
N MET A 1 17.00 -11.33 -15.13
CA MET A 1 16.38 -10.02 -15.37
C MET A 1 15.31 -9.82 -14.32
N GLY A 2 15.50 -8.89 -13.37
CA GLY A 2 14.42 -8.52 -12.44
C GLY A 2 13.26 -7.91 -13.21
N ASN A 3 12.05 -8.38 -12.96
CA ASN A 3 10.84 -7.84 -13.59
C ASN A 3 10.59 -6.40 -13.06
N SER A 4 9.93 -5.56 -13.84
CA SER A 4 9.66 -4.15 -13.49
C SER A 4 8.92 -3.99 -12.14
N THR A 5 8.15 -5.00 -11.74
CA THR A 5 7.44 -5.07 -10.45
C THR A 5 8.36 -5.20 -9.24
N ASP A 6 9.52 -5.85 -9.38
CA ASP A 6 10.49 -6.02 -8.29
C ASP A 6 11.13 -4.69 -7.88
N ILE A 7 11.41 -3.81 -8.85
CA ILE A 7 11.97 -2.47 -8.60
C ILE A 7 10.97 -1.60 -7.81
N ARG A 8 9.67 -1.70 -8.12
CA ARG A 8 8.63 -0.95 -7.42
C ARG A 8 8.42 -1.51 -6.00
N ALA A 9 8.39 -2.83 -5.85
CA ALA A 9 8.27 -3.48 -4.55
C ALA A 9 9.43 -3.13 -3.61
N ASP A 10 10.67 -3.14 -4.10
CA ASP A 10 11.87 -2.78 -3.33
C ASP A 10 11.85 -1.32 -2.85
N ARG A 11 11.46 -0.39 -3.74
CA ARG A 11 11.30 1.03 -3.37
C ARG A 11 10.25 1.22 -2.28
N ILE A 12 9.10 0.56 -2.40
CA ILE A 12 8.02 0.66 -1.42
C ILE A 12 8.44 0.02 -0.09
N LYS A 13 9.13 -1.12 -0.12
CA LYS A 13 9.68 -1.79 1.07
C LYS A 13 10.68 -0.88 1.81
N SER A 14 11.53 -0.17 1.08
CA SER A 14 12.44 0.82 1.65
C SER A 14 11.69 1.99 2.29
N CYS A 15 10.63 2.49 1.63
CA CYS A 15 9.78 3.54 2.17
C CYS A 15 9.01 3.11 3.43
N ALA A 16 8.50 1.87 3.46
CA ALA A 16 7.75 1.31 4.58
C ALA A 16 8.54 1.38 5.89
N SER A 17 9.88 1.28 5.83
CA SER A 17 10.76 1.38 7.00
C SER A 17 10.86 2.79 7.62
N CYS A 18 10.42 3.85 6.91
CA CYS A 18 10.61 5.23 7.36
C CYS A 18 9.65 5.68 8.48
N GLY A 19 8.37 5.26 8.46
CA GLY A 19 7.44 5.49 9.58
C GLY A 19 6.91 6.92 9.78
N LYS A 20 7.45 7.92 9.08
CA LYS A 20 7.06 9.34 9.27
C LYS A 20 5.62 9.63 8.87
N CYS A 21 5.14 8.95 7.82
CA CYS A 21 3.79 9.10 7.31
C CYS A 21 2.73 8.67 8.34
N SER A 22 2.93 7.57 9.07
CA SER A 22 1.99 7.09 10.10
C SER A 22 1.76 8.11 11.22
N LYS A 23 2.80 8.89 11.59
CA LYS A 23 2.69 9.93 12.63
C LYS A 23 1.91 11.16 12.19
N SER A 24 1.87 11.41 10.87
CA SER A 24 1.21 12.58 10.29
C SER A 24 -0.21 12.26 9.82
N CYS A 25 -0.66 11.02 9.98
CA CYS A 25 -1.96 10.57 9.51
C CYS A 25 -3.06 10.93 10.53
N PRO A 26 -4.01 11.82 10.20
CA PRO A 26 -5.12 12.16 11.10
C PRO A 26 -6.12 11.01 11.28
N ALA A 27 -6.13 10.04 10.36
CA ALA A 27 -6.96 8.83 10.47
C ALA A 27 -6.30 7.71 11.30
N HIS A 28 -5.13 7.98 11.92
CA HIS A 28 -4.40 7.01 12.75
C HIS A 28 -4.14 5.67 12.04
N ILE A 29 -3.85 5.72 10.74
CA ILE A 29 -3.51 4.55 9.93
C ILE A 29 -2.01 4.27 10.05
N ASN A 30 -1.62 3.02 10.28
CA ASN A 30 -0.21 2.63 10.18
C ASN A 30 0.20 2.44 8.71
N ILE A 31 0.45 3.57 8.04
CA ILE A 31 0.81 3.63 6.62
C ILE A 31 2.06 2.79 6.33
N SER A 32 3.04 2.79 7.23
CA SER A 32 4.26 1.96 7.10
C SER A 32 3.95 0.47 6.96
N GLU A 33 3.10 -0.06 7.84
CA GLU A 33 2.71 -1.47 7.80
C GLU A 33 1.89 -1.79 6.55
N ALA A 34 0.95 -0.90 6.17
CA ALA A 34 0.18 -1.06 4.94
C ALA A 34 1.07 -1.07 3.68
N LEU A 35 2.10 -0.22 3.62
CA LEU A 35 3.08 -0.22 2.53
C LEU A 35 3.95 -1.48 2.53
N GLY A 36 4.28 -2.04 3.70
CA GLY A 36 4.99 -3.32 3.81
C GLY A 36 4.18 -4.46 3.19
N ILE A 37 2.91 -4.55 3.54
CA ILE A 37 1.96 -5.52 2.96
C ILE A 37 1.83 -5.31 1.45
N TYR A 38 1.75 -4.06 1.00
CA TYR A 38 1.68 -3.74 -0.42
C TYR A 38 2.95 -4.13 -1.19
N ALA A 39 4.13 -3.97 -0.60
CA ALA A 39 5.38 -4.43 -1.21
C ALA A 39 5.38 -5.96 -1.37
N GLU A 40 4.93 -6.72 -0.36
CA GLU A 40 4.76 -8.18 -0.48
C GLU A 40 3.78 -8.56 -1.59
N TYR A 41 2.69 -7.80 -1.73
CA TYR A 41 1.71 -8.02 -2.80
C TYR A 41 2.35 -7.82 -4.19
N LEU A 42 3.12 -6.75 -4.36
CA LEU A 42 3.84 -6.46 -5.60
C LEU A 42 4.96 -7.48 -5.90
N SER A 43 5.51 -8.12 -4.88
CA SER A 43 6.45 -9.25 -5.02
C SER A 43 5.76 -10.56 -5.47
N GLY A 44 4.42 -10.59 -5.56
CA GLY A 44 3.65 -11.70 -6.10
C GLY A 44 2.79 -12.44 -5.07
N ASP A 45 2.79 -12.03 -3.81
CA ASP A 45 2.03 -12.71 -2.76
C ASP A 45 0.63 -12.06 -2.61
N ALA A 46 -0.33 -12.51 -3.42
CA ALA A 46 -1.67 -11.91 -3.45
C ALA A 46 -2.45 -12.03 -2.12
N CYS A 47 -2.19 -13.09 -1.36
CA CYS A 47 -2.87 -13.37 -0.08
C CYS A 47 -2.47 -12.40 1.03
N THR A 48 -1.33 -11.70 0.90
CA THR A 48 -0.87 -10.76 1.91
C THR A 48 -1.85 -9.60 2.13
N LEU A 49 -2.71 -9.26 1.15
CA LEU A 49 -3.72 -8.21 1.31
C LEU A 49 -4.75 -8.52 2.42
N GLU A 50 -4.95 -9.80 2.79
CA GLU A 50 -5.78 -10.18 3.94
C GLU A 50 -5.21 -9.65 5.26
N LYS A 51 -3.89 -9.46 5.35
CA LYS A 51 -3.21 -8.89 6.52
C LYS A 51 -3.65 -7.44 6.77
N LEU A 52 -4.14 -6.71 5.76
CA LEU A 52 -4.62 -5.34 5.92
C LEU A 52 -5.82 -5.23 6.88
N ASP A 53 -6.61 -6.29 7.03
CA ASP A 53 -7.74 -6.29 7.98
C ASP A 53 -7.29 -6.52 9.43
N GLY A 54 -6.16 -7.20 9.62
CA GLY A 54 -5.56 -7.53 10.91
C GLY A 54 -4.42 -6.62 11.36
N MET A 55 -4.25 -5.46 10.71
CA MET A 55 -3.24 -4.47 11.11
C MET A 55 -3.45 -4.01 12.56
N GLU A 56 -2.36 -3.73 13.28
CA GLU A 56 -2.44 -3.28 14.68
C GLU A 56 -2.99 -1.84 14.83
N SER A 57 -3.06 -1.07 13.74
CA SER A 57 -3.60 0.29 13.79
C SER A 57 -5.12 0.35 13.85
N SER A 58 -5.62 1.37 14.56
CA SER A 58 -7.04 1.67 14.63
C SER A 58 -7.65 2.04 13.28
N GLY A 59 -6.87 2.70 12.41
CA GLY A 59 -7.27 3.02 11.04
C GLY A 59 -6.75 1.99 10.04
N LYS A 60 -7.57 1.67 9.03
CA LYS A 60 -7.20 0.82 7.89
C LYS A 60 -6.99 1.66 6.63
N PRO A 61 -6.36 1.12 5.57
CA PRO A 61 -6.26 1.81 4.29
C PRO A 61 -7.60 2.31 3.75
N VAL A 62 -8.70 1.55 3.93
CA VAL A 62 -10.06 1.98 3.57
C VAL A 62 -10.56 3.22 4.31
N ASP A 63 -10.00 3.55 5.47
CA ASP A 63 -10.34 4.75 6.25
C ASP A 63 -9.54 5.98 5.78
N CYS A 64 -8.72 5.85 4.74
CA CYS A 64 -7.95 6.95 4.20
C CYS A 64 -8.88 8.02 3.59
N ILE A 65 -8.85 9.22 4.17
CA ILE A 65 -9.60 10.40 3.72
C ILE A 65 -8.84 11.24 2.66
N GLU A 66 -7.76 10.69 2.09
CA GLU A 66 -6.95 11.35 1.07
C GLU A 66 -6.41 12.75 1.44
N CYS A 67 -6.20 13.02 2.73
CA CYS A 67 -5.78 14.33 3.24
C CYS A 67 -4.43 14.84 2.69
N GLY A 68 -3.57 13.95 2.16
CA GLY A 68 -2.28 14.30 1.57
C GLY A 68 -1.15 14.63 2.55
N ALA A 69 -1.39 14.61 3.87
CA ALA A 69 -0.38 14.92 4.88
C ALA A 69 0.86 14.01 4.78
N CYS A 70 0.67 12.74 4.44
CA CYS A 70 1.76 11.77 4.29
C CYS A 70 2.73 12.13 3.15
N THR A 71 2.21 12.57 1.99
CA THR A 71 3.03 13.01 0.85
C THR A 71 3.73 14.33 1.17
N ALA A 72 3.04 15.28 1.80
CA ALA A 72 3.60 16.59 2.15
C ALA A 72 4.79 16.51 3.13
N HIS A 73 4.78 15.53 4.04
CA HIS A 73 5.84 15.30 5.03
C HIS A 73 6.86 14.23 4.60
N CYS A 74 6.76 13.71 3.37
CA CYS A 74 7.68 12.69 2.87
C CYS A 74 9.02 13.34 2.44
N PRO A 75 10.17 12.97 3.05
CA PRO A 75 11.46 13.52 2.66
C PRO A 75 11.88 13.12 1.23
N ASP A 76 11.44 11.95 0.78
CA ASP A 76 11.76 11.39 -0.54
C ASP A 76 10.77 11.79 -1.63
N SER A 77 9.81 12.69 -1.31
CA SER A 77 8.75 13.14 -2.23
C SER A 77 7.97 11.97 -2.87
N LEU A 78 7.77 10.88 -2.14
CA LEU A 78 6.97 9.75 -2.60
C LEU A 78 5.48 10.06 -2.48
N ASP A 79 4.70 9.73 -3.51
CA ASP A 79 3.24 9.83 -3.52
C ASP A 79 2.55 8.75 -2.67
N VAL A 80 2.78 8.81 -1.35
CA VAL A 80 2.19 7.89 -0.37
C VAL A 80 0.67 7.92 -0.40
N LYS A 81 0.08 9.10 -0.67
CA LYS A 81 -1.38 9.26 -0.85
C LYS A 81 -1.92 8.36 -1.96
N GLU A 82 -1.25 8.30 -3.11
CA GLU A 82 -1.70 7.48 -4.24
C GLU A 82 -1.60 5.99 -3.92
N LEU A 83 -0.51 5.56 -3.28
CA LEU A 83 -0.33 4.18 -2.83
C LEU A 83 -1.43 3.76 -1.84
N MET A 84 -1.78 4.63 -0.89
CA MET A 84 -2.87 4.39 0.06
C MET A 84 -4.23 4.31 -0.63
N ARG A 85 -4.50 5.13 -1.64
CA ARG A 85 -5.74 5.07 -2.42
C ARG A 85 -5.85 3.74 -3.16
N GLU A 86 -4.78 3.28 -3.80
CA GLU A 86 -4.76 1.99 -4.48
C GLU A 86 -5.01 0.84 -3.48
N LEU A 87 -4.35 0.88 -2.32
CA LEU A 87 -4.56 -0.09 -1.24
C LEU A 87 -5.99 -0.08 -0.68
N ALA A 88 -6.58 1.10 -0.50
CA ALA A 88 -7.97 1.24 -0.06
C ALA A 88 -8.93 0.57 -1.07
N MET A 89 -8.72 0.82 -2.36
CA MET A 89 -9.49 0.18 -3.43
C MET A 89 -9.32 -1.35 -3.40
N MET A 90 -8.08 -1.84 -3.30
CA MET A 90 -7.81 -3.28 -3.23
C MET A 90 -8.40 -3.93 -1.98
N GLN A 91 -8.32 -3.29 -0.81
CA GLN A 91 -8.91 -3.79 0.43
C GLN A 91 -10.43 -3.83 0.35
N SER A 92 -11.06 -2.81 -0.24
CA SER A 92 -12.51 -2.78 -0.45
C SER A 92 -12.99 -3.87 -1.43
N CYS A 93 -12.26 -4.08 -2.54
CA CYS A 93 -12.56 -5.12 -3.53
C CYS A 93 -12.24 -6.53 -3.03
N GLY A 94 -11.15 -6.74 -2.30
CA GLY A 94 -10.78 -8.05 -1.73
C GLY A 94 -11.78 -8.52 -0.66
N ARG A 95 -12.41 -7.60 0.07
CA ARG A 95 -13.54 -7.91 0.94
C ARG A 95 -14.78 -8.39 0.16
N LEU A 96 -14.98 -7.89 -1.06
CA LEU A 96 -16.11 -8.24 -1.92
C LEU A 96 -15.87 -9.49 -2.77
N MET A 97 -14.63 -9.77 -3.13
CA MET A 97 -14.24 -10.86 -4.02
C MET A 97 -13.08 -11.65 -3.40
N LYS A 98 -13.36 -12.86 -2.90
CA LYS A 98 -12.31 -13.87 -2.65
C LYS A 98 -11.75 -14.35 -3.99
N PHE A 99 -10.94 -13.53 -4.66
CA PHE A 99 -10.37 -13.86 -5.96
C PHE A 99 -8.86 -14.12 -5.84
N PRO A 100 -8.34 -15.23 -6.41
CA PRO A 100 -6.91 -15.37 -6.64
C PRO A 100 -6.56 -14.45 -7.82
N TYR A 101 -5.84 -13.36 -7.57
CA TYR A 101 -5.43 -12.44 -8.63
C TYR A 101 -4.29 -13.08 -9.46
N ASN A 102 -4.63 -13.65 -10.63
CA ASN A 102 -3.66 -14.08 -11.63
C ASN A 102 -3.35 -12.90 -12.56
N GLY A 103 -2.33 -12.11 -12.22
CA GLY A 103 -1.97 -10.89 -12.93
C GLY A 103 -1.42 -11.16 -14.33
N ASN A 104 -2.24 -10.90 -15.36
CA ASN A 104 -1.75 -10.41 -16.65
C ASN A 104 -2.26 -8.98 -16.79
N ARG A 105 -1.36 -8.00 -16.67
CA ARG A 105 -1.65 -6.60 -17.00
C ARG A 105 -0.91 -6.31 -18.30
N GLU A 106 -1.66 -6.24 -19.39
CA GLU A 106 -1.16 -5.87 -20.71
C GLU A 106 -0.74 -4.39 -20.72
N ASP A 107 0.47 -4.13 -21.19
CA ASP A 107 1.02 -2.80 -21.47
C ASP A 107 0.11 -2.05 -22.45
N VAL A 108 -0.59 -1.02 -21.97
CA VAL A 108 -1.24 -0.02 -22.83
C VAL A 108 -0.21 1.06 -23.17
N ARG A 109 0.51 0.76 -24.25
CA ARG A 109 1.04 1.59 -25.34
C ARG A 109 1.84 2.87 -25.04
#